data_AF-A0A840PAY1-F1
#
_entry.id   AF-A0A840PAY1-F1
#
_cell.length_a   1.000
_cell.length_b   1.000
_cell.length_c   1.000
_cell.angle_alpha   90.00
_cell.angle_beta   90.00
_cell.angle_gamma   90.00
#
_symmetry.space_group_name_H-M   'P 1'
#
loop_
_entity.id
_entity.type
_entity.pdbx_description
1 polymer ?
#
loop_
_entity_poly.entity_id
_entity_poly.type
_entity_poly.pdbx_seq_one_letter_code
_entity_poly.pdbx_strand_id
1 'polypeptide(L)' 'MRKVRALLVSALLATGLLWAAAAPAHAEPTIRYVYVYYSDCLYGGQFGINAGWWTSFSCVYQTWPGSTEGRYFLYA' A
#
# COMPACT_ATOMS: atom_id res chain seq x y z
N MET A 1 -20.39 28.51 30.74
CA MET A 1 -19.64 27.26 30.43
C MET A 1 -19.81 26.71 29.00
N ARG A 2 -20.83 27.13 28.22
CA ARG A 2 -21.10 26.60 26.86
C ARG A 2 -19.99 26.88 25.83
N LYS A 3 -19.28 28.01 25.95
CA LYS A 3 -18.20 28.42 25.03
C LYS A 3 -16.92 27.58 25.18
N VAL A 4 -16.62 27.12 26.39
CA VAL A 4 -15.42 26.29 26.67
C VAL A 4 -15.57 24.88 26.08
N ARG A 5 -16.79 24.31 26.14
CA ARG A 5 -17.08 23.03 25.50
C ARG A 5 -16.96 23.08 23.98
N ALA A 6 -17.39 24.19 23.36
CA ALA A 6 -17.28 24.35 21.91
C ALA A 6 -15.81 24.39 21.45
N LEU A 7 -14.94 25.10 22.18
CA LEU A 7 -13.50 25.16 21.88
C LEU A 7 -12.81 23.79 21.99
N LEU A 8 -13.18 22.99 22.99
CA LEU A 8 -12.63 21.65 23.18
C LEU A 8 -13.01 20.71 22.04
N VAL A 9 -14.26 20.78 21.56
CA VAL A 9 -14.73 19.96 20.43
C VAL A 9 -13.98 20.33 19.15
N SER A 10 -13.79 21.63 18.88
CA SER A 10 -13.03 22.09 17.72
C SER A 10 -11.56 21.66 17.77
N ALA A 11 -10.94 21.74 18.95
CA ALA A 11 -9.57 21.30 19.16
C ALA A 11 -9.42 19.79 18.92
N LEU A 12 -10.33 18.96 19.47
CA LEU A 12 -10.32 17.51 19.28
C LEU A 12 -10.54 17.08 17.83
N LEU A 13 -11.42 17.76 17.10
CA LEU A 13 -11.63 17.52 15.67
C LEU A 13 -10.38 17.87 14.85
N ALA A 14 -9.72 18.98 15.18
CA ALA A 14 -8.50 19.39 14.50
C ALA A 14 -7.33 18.42 14.75
N THR A 15 -7.15 17.91 15.98
CA THR A 15 -6.15 16.88 16.27
C THR A 15 -6.49 15.52 15.65
N GLY A 16 -7.78 15.15 15.60
CA GLY A 16 -8.22 13.91 14.97
C GLY A 16 -7.96 13.88 13.45
N LEU A 17 -8.16 15.00 12.75
CA LEU A 17 -7.86 15.08 11.31
C LEU A 17 -6.36 14.92 11.00
N LEU A 18 -5.48 15.42 11.88
CA LEU A 18 -4.04 15.34 11.67
C LEU A 18 -3.51 13.90 11.81
N TRP A 19 -4.19 13.05 12.57
CA TRP A 19 -3.82 11.64 12.72
C TRP A 19 -4.32 10.73 11.60
N ALA A 20 -5.45 11.07 10.96
CA ALA A 20 -5.95 10.31 9.81
C ALA A 20 -5.13 10.51 8.52
N ALA A 21 -4.30 11.56 8.46
CA ALA A 21 -3.42 11.85 7.33
C ALA A 21 -2.09 11.08 7.37
N ALA A 22 -1.81 10.34 8.46
CA ALA A 22 -0.68 9.43 8.50
C ALA A 22 -1.04 8.16 7.71
N ALA A 23 -0.95 8.23 6.37
CA ALA A 23 -0.82 7.03 5.56
C ALA A 23 0.33 6.18 6.12
N PRO A 24 0.19 4.84 6.20
CA PRO A 24 1.25 3.99 6.74
C PRO A 24 2.48 4.14 5.85
N ALA A 25 3.45 4.93 6.31
CA ALA A 25 4.58 5.36 5.49
C ALA A 25 5.54 4.20 5.16
N HIS A 26 5.42 3.05 5.83
CA HIS A 26 6.36 1.93 5.72
C HIS A 26 5.65 0.60 6.03
N ALA A 27 4.66 0.21 5.22
CA ALA A 27 4.33 -1.21 5.15
C ALA A 27 5.45 -1.88 4.34
N GLU A 28 6.11 -2.90 4.90
CA GLU A 28 6.99 -3.76 4.09
C GLU A 28 6.22 -4.22 2.84
N PRO A 29 6.85 -4.23 1.65
CA PRO A 29 6.17 -4.59 0.42
C PRO A 29 5.47 -5.93 0.60
N THR A 30 4.14 -5.94 0.51
CA THR A 30 3.34 -7.16 0.68
C THR A 30 3.11 -7.80 -0.67
N ILE A 31 3.01 -9.13 -0.71
CA ILE A 31 2.62 -9.83 -1.94
C ILE A 31 1.19 -9.41 -2.28
N ARG A 32 1.00 -8.85 -3.48
CA ARG A 32 -0.31 -8.50 -4.03
C ARG A 32 -0.82 -9.56 -5.00
N TYR A 33 0.03 -9.97 -5.93
CA TYR A 33 -0.33 -10.86 -7.04
C TYR A 33 0.87 -11.71 -7.49
N VAL A 34 0.58 -12.77 -8.25
CA VAL A 34 1.57 -13.70 -8.79
C VAL A 34 1.30 -13.91 -10.28
N TYR A 35 2.33 -13.77 -11.10
CA TYR A 35 2.26 -13.81 -12.56
C TYR A 35 3.18 -14.86 -13.15
N VAL A 36 2.81 -15.37 -14.32
CA VAL A 36 3.68 -16.27 -15.11
C VAL A 36 4.73 -15.45 -15.84
N TYR A 37 4.34 -14.34 -16.46
CA TYR A 37 5.23 -13.49 -17.24
C TYR A 37 5.61 -12.22 -16.49
N TYR A 38 6.86 -11.78 -16.69
CA TYR A 38 7.36 -10.53 -16.13
C TYR A 38 6.56 -9.33 -16.63
N SER A 39 6.16 -9.34 -17.92
CA SER A 39 5.34 -8.29 -18.53
C SER A 39 4.04 -8.05 -17.77
N ASP A 40 3.35 -9.13 -17.41
CA ASP A 40 2.05 -9.04 -16.73
C ASP A 40 2.22 -8.48 -15.32
N CYS A 41 3.32 -8.84 -14.65
CA CYS A 41 3.68 -8.27 -13.37
C CYS A 41 3.94 -6.75 -13.47
N LEU A 42 4.68 -6.31 -14.49
CA LEU A 42 4.91 -4.89 -14.73
C LEU A 42 3.61 -4.14 -15.03
N TYR A 43 2.74 -4.71 -15.87
CA TYR A 43 1.45 -4.11 -16.20
C TYR A 43 0.54 -3.98 -14.97
N GLY A 44 0.40 -5.05 -14.18
CA GLY A 44 -0.38 -5.02 -12.94
C GLY A 44 0.18 -4.03 -11.92
N GLY A 45 1.51 -3.98 -11.80
CA GLY A 45 2.23 -3.03 -10.93
C GLY A 45 1.97 -1.59 -11.31
N GLN A 46 2.15 -1.25 -12.58
CA GLN A 46 1.90 0.10 -13.09
C GLN A 46 0.42 0.48 -12.99
N PHE A 47 -0.48 -0.47 -13.23
CA PHE A 47 -1.91 -0.23 -13.07
C PHE A 47 -2.26 0.18 -11.64
N GLY A 48 -1.73 -0.51 -10.62
CA GLY A 48 -1.99 -0.14 -9.24
C GLY A 48 -1.38 1.19 -8.82
N ILE A 49 -0.25 1.60 -9.40
CA ILE A 49 0.28 2.98 -9.25
C ILE A 49 -0.74 3.98 -9.80
N ASN A 50 -1.22 3.76 -11.02
CA ASN A 50 -2.17 4.66 -11.68
C ASN A 50 -3.53 4.72 -10.95
N ALA A 51 -3.94 3.62 -10.32
CA ALA A 51 -5.17 3.52 -9.52
C ALA A 51 -5.00 4.03 -8.08
N GLY A 52 -3.78 4.40 -7.66
CA GLY A 52 -3.48 4.88 -6.31
C GLY A 52 -3.53 3.81 -5.23
N TRP A 53 -3.39 2.54 -5.58
CA TRP A 53 -3.40 1.41 -4.63
C TRP A 53 -2.09 1.26 -3.87
N TRP A 54 -0.98 1.63 -4.51
CA TRP A 54 0.37 1.64 -3.94
C TRP A 54 1.20 2.74 -4.60
N THR A 55 2.35 3.06 -4.00
CA THR A 55 3.27 4.13 -4.47
C THR A 55 4.51 3.60 -5.15
N SER A 56 4.87 2.34 -4.92
CA SER A 56 5.93 1.63 -5.62
C SER A 56 5.56 0.15 -5.73
N PHE A 57 6.21 -0.56 -6.63
CA PHE A 57 6.07 -2.00 -6.74
C PHE A 57 7.38 -2.64 -7.16
N SER A 58 7.53 -3.94 -6.91
CA SER A 58 8.61 -4.75 -7.46
C SER A 58 8.08 -6.10 -7.95
N CYS A 59 8.75 -6.63 -8.97
CA CYS A 59 8.44 -7.93 -9.55
C CYS A 59 9.63 -8.86 -9.33
N VAL A 60 9.46 -9.83 -8.44
CA VAL A 60 10.53 -10.75 -8.04
C VAL A 60 10.22 -12.14 -8.55
N TYR A 61 11.11 -12.72 -9.36
CA TYR A 61 11.00 -14.11 -9.76
C TYR A 61 11.43 -15.02 -8.61
N GLN A 62 10.54 -15.91 -8.18
CA GLN A 62 10.84 -16.88 -7.13
C GLN A 62 10.47 -18.29 -7.59
N THR A 63 11.35 -19.23 -7.28
CA THR A 63 11.14 -20.66 -7.46
C THR A 63 10.82 -21.30 -6.12
N TRP A 64 10.05 -22.39 -6.16
CA TRP A 64 9.73 -23.17 -4.97
C TRP A 64 10.80 -24.24 -4.75
N PRO A 65 11.08 -24.66 -3.50
CA PRO A 65 12.03 -25.73 -3.24
C PRO A 65 11.68 -27.00 -4.03
N GLY A 66 12.62 -27.49 -4.84
CA GLY A 66 12.41 -28.67 -5.70
C GLY A 66 11.78 -28.39 -7.07
N SER A 67 11.53 -27.12 -7.44
CA SER A 67 11.00 -26.73 -8.75
C SER A 67 12.06 -26.00 -9.58
N THR A 68 12.09 -26.28 -10.89
CA THR A 68 12.81 -25.47 -11.89
C THR A 68 11.94 -24.33 -12.42
N GLU A 69 10.64 -24.40 -12.20
CA GLU A 69 9.69 -23.36 -12.57
C GLU A 69 9.44 -22.39 -11.41
N GLY A 70 9.41 -21.11 -11.74
CA GLY A 70 9.08 -20.03 -10.82
C GLY A 70 7.94 -19.18 -11.35
N ARG A 71 7.59 -18.18 -10.54
CA ARG A 71 6.58 -17.16 -10.88
C ARG A 71 7.10 -15.78 -10.47
N TYR A 72 6.57 -14.75 -11.09
CA TYR A 72 6.85 -13.37 -10.72
C TYR A 72 5.86 -12.91 -9.66
N PHE A 73 6.37 -12.62 -8.47
CA PHE A 73 5.60 -12.09 -7.35
C PHE A 73 5.65 -10.57 -7.39
N LEU A 74 4.46 -9.96 -7.39
CA LEU A 74 4.30 -8.51 -7.29
C LEU A 74 4.23 -8.13 -5.82
N TYR A 75 5.18 -7.31 -5.40
CA TYR A 75 5.24 -6.74 -4.06
C TYR A 75 4.95 -5.25 -4.10
N ALA A 76 4.02 -4.77 -3.28
CA ALA A 76 3.64 -3.36 -3.17
C ALA A 76 2.87 -3.07 -1.87
#